data_AF-A0A8H6I3U5-F1
#
_entry.id   AF-A0A8H6I3U5-F1
#
_cell.length_a   1.000
_cell.length_b   1.000
_cell.length_c   1.000
_cell.angle_alpha   90.00
_cell.angle_beta   90.00
_cell.angle_gamma   90.00
#
_symmetry.space_group_name_H-M   'P 1'
#
loop_
_entity.id
_entity.type
_entity.pdbx_description
1 polymer ?
#
loop_
_entity_poly.entity_id
_entity_poly.type
_entity_poly.pdbx_seq_one_letter_code
_entity_poly.pdbx_strand_id
1 'polypeptide(L)'
;MSFYNTISKIEHVISTIPWIRRLPSLSRSRLSVDIAFVGSSLRTGCLIDLFTPKEPVVAFTRLLEVLIGNDWTRNIVLDVSHVFEPSSGQSFLVNRKLLRQRLSGIPRKRSQDGNVQQPPMTNTLIGELTFVTLFPGSGCKISSDSEIPPELYSAIDSLLGIINSDATPLRGSITLPDNLPLSAAVALAAVILDYPVAYVPSVEAASSSPIFLSGVAVKTYECVLAYAGPDPPTPTSIMKFSAPAVLEEEQPDTLSPRKTTKHLEELFRARLESIGDGSAQMTVICETVTFDRLAL
;
A
#
# COMPACT_ATOMS: atom_id res chain seq x y z
N MET A 1 8.00 14.76 16.51
CA MET A 1 7.10 14.11 17.49
C MET A 1 7.45 12.63 17.47
N SER A 2 7.72 11.97 18.60
CA SER A 2 8.10 10.54 18.56
C SER A 2 6.96 9.66 18.04
N PHE A 3 7.29 8.66 17.21
CA PHE A 3 6.33 7.65 16.72
C PHE A 3 5.58 6.98 17.86
N TYR A 4 6.27 6.61 18.94
CA TYR A 4 5.65 5.96 20.09
C TYR A 4 4.52 6.80 20.67
N ASN A 5 4.78 8.10 20.90
CA ASN A 5 3.76 9.02 21.42
C ASN A 5 2.56 9.15 20.47
N THR A 6 2.79 9.16 19.16
CA THR A 6 1.73 9.17 18.16
C THR A 6 0.88 7.90 18.22
N ILE A 7 1.53 6.74 18.26
CA ILE A 7 0.87 5.42 18.34
C ILE A 7 0.04 5.33 19.61
N SER A 8 0.60 5.66 20.78
CA SER A 8 -0.11 5.61 22.06
C SER A 8 -1.32 6.54 22.11
N LYS A 9 -1.23 7.74 21.50
CA LYS A 9 -2.37 8.66 21.40
C LYS A 9 -3.47 8.10 20.51
N ILE A 10 -3.12 7.53 19.36
CA ILE A 10 -4.09 6.86 18.48
C ILE A 10 -4.75 5.69 19.22
N GLU A 11 -3.97 4.83 19.87
CA GLU A 11 -4.48 3.68 20.61
C GLU A 11 -5.46 4.09 21.71
N HIS A 12 -5.13 5.15 22.46
CA HIS A 12 -6.01 5.71 23.48
C HIS A 12 -7.34 6.17 22.88
N VAL A 13 -7.29 6.93 21.77
CA VAL A 13 -8.50 7.45 21.11
C VAL A 13 -9.36 6.31 20.54
N ILE A 14 -8.78 5.35 19.81
CA ILE A 14 -9.57 4.27 19.21
C ILE A 14 -10.16 3.31 20.26
N SER A 15 -9.55 3.22 21.44
CA SER A 15 -10.07 2.43 22.57
C SER A 15 -11.38 2.96 23.14
N THR A 16 -11.74 4.21 22.83
CA THR A 16 -13.05 4.79 23.17
C THR A 16 -14.19 4.24 22.28
N ILE A 17 -13.86 3.65 21.13
CA ILE A 17 -14.84 3.14 20.17
C ILE A 17 -15.31 1.75 20.62
N PRO A 18 -16.61 1.54 20.91
CA PRO A 18 -17.09 0.31 21.56
C PRO A 18 -16.76 -0.98 20.81
N TRP A 19 -16.82 -0.98 19.48
CA TRP A 19 -16.56 -2.17 18.68
C TRP A 19 -15.05 -2.45 18.56
N ILE A 20 -14.20 -1.42 18.49
CA ILE A 20 -12.73 -1.58 18.51
C ILE A 20 -12.27 -2.10 19.85
N ARG A 21 -12.85 -1.63 20.96
CA ARG A 21 -12.53 -2.10 22.32
C ARG A 21 -12.72 -3.61 22.50
N ARG A 22 -13.58 -4.25 21.70
CA ARG A 22 -13.80 -5.70 21.71
C ARG A 22 -12.75 -6.49 20.94
N LEU A 23 -11.93 -5.83 20.12
CA LEU A 23 -10.82 -6.49 19.42
C LEU A 23 -9.74 -6.93 20.43
N PRO A 24 -8.99 -8.01 20.13
CA PRO A 24 -7.81 -8.38 20.91
C PRO A 24 -6.83 -7.20 21.06
N SER A 25 -6.13 -7.13 22.19
CA SER A 25 -5.20 -6.01 22.46
C SER A 25 -4.13 -5.88 21.39
N LEU A 26 -3.61 -7.01 20.89
CA LEU A 26 -2.63 -7.05 19.81
C LEU A 26 -3.18 -6.44 18.52
N SER A 27 -4.42 -6.76 18.14
CA SER A 27 -5.08 -6.21 16.95
C SER A 27 -5.30 -4.69 17.06
N ARG A 28 -5.68 -4.18 18.24
CA ARG A 28 -5.81 -2.74 18.47
C ARG A 28 -4.47 -2.01 18.39
N SER A 29 -3.44 -2.59 19.00
CA SER A 29 -2.09 -2.02 18.96
C SER A 29 -1.57 -1.98 17.52
N ARG A 30 -1.73 -3.07 16.76
CA ARG A 30 -1.36 -3.13 15.34
C ARG A 30 -2.13 -2.11 14.50
N LEU A 31 -3.46 -1.99 14.67
CA LEU A 31 -4.25 -0.97 13.99
C LEU A 31 -3.75 0.45 14.33
N SER A 32 -3.35 0.71 15.57
CA SER A 32 -2.84 2.02 16.00
C SER A 32 -1.50 2.36 15.34
N VAL A 33 -0.59 1.37 15.27
CA VAL A 33 0.65 1.45 14.48
C VAL A 33 0.33 1.74 13.02
N ASP A 34 -0.66 1.03 12.46
CA ASP A 34 -0.96 1.15 11.05
C ASP A 34 -1.49 2.55 10.68
N ILE A 35 -2.41 3.09 11.48
CA ILE A 35 -2.92 4.45 11.36
C ILE A 35 -1.80 5.47 11.57
N ALA A 36 -0.90 5.26 12.54
CA ALA A 36 0.21 6.16 12.81
C ALA A 36 1.16 6.27 11.59
N PHE A 37 1.49 5.14 10.96
CA PHE A 37 2.38 5.11 9.80
C PHE A 37 1.73 5.71 8.56
N VAL A 38 0.45 5.46 8.30
CA VAL A 38 -0.26 6.06 7.17
C VAL A 38 -0.47 7.56 7.40
N GLY A 39 -0.95 7.95 8.58
CA GLY A 39 -1.19 9.36 8.93
C GLY A 39 0.08 10.21 8.95
N SER A 40 1.19 9.67 9.45
CA SER A 40 2.48 10.37 9.43
C SER A 40 3.16 10.37 8.06
N SER A 41 2.50 9.86 7.00
CA SER A 41 3.06 9.75 5.65
C SER A 41 4.34 8.89 5.58
N LEU A 42 4.47 7.89 6.47
CA LEU A 42 5.51 6.87 6.34
C LEU A 42 5.11 5.81 5.30
N ARG A 43 3.81 5.50 5.21
CA ARG A 43 3.25 4.58 4.19
C ARG A 43 2.17 5.26 3.37
N THR A 44 2.10 4.90 2.09
CA THR A 44 1.01 5.32 1.21
C THR A 44 -0.30 4.67 1.62
N GLY A 45 -0.28 3.38 1.96
CA GLY A 45 -1.46 2.68 2.47
C GLY A 45 -1.12 1.42 3.24
N CYS A 46 -2.13 0.83 3.87
CA CYS A 46 -2.06 -0.48 4.51
C CYS A 46 -3.37 -1.24 4.34
N LEU A 47 -3.26 -2.55 4.11
CA LEU A 47 -4.39 -3.48 4.11
C LEU A 47 -4.80 -3.75 5.57
N ILE A 48 -6.11 -3.78 5.83
CA ILE A 48 -6.67 -4.18 7.12
C ILE A 48 -7.13 -5.62 7.04
N ASP A 49 -6.26 -6.52 7.50
CA ASP A 49 -6.47 -7.98 7.51
C ASP A 49 -6.74 -8.55 8.93
N LEU A 50 -6.68 -7.70 9.94
CA LEU A 50 -6.84 -8.08 11.35
C LEU A 50 -8.28 -8.43 11.74
N PHE A 51 -9.25 -7.83 11.04
CA PHE A 51 -10.68 -8.02 11.29
C PHE A 51 -11.49 -7.47 10.11
N THR A 52 -12.71 -7.96 9.94
CA THR A 52 -13.66 -7.49 8.93
C THR A 52 -14.97 -7.08 9.62
N PRO A 53 -15.26 -5.77 9.77
CA PRO A 53 -16.53 -5.33 10.32
C PRO A 53 -17.69 -5.69 9.35
N LYS A 54 -18.91 -5.85 9.87
CA LYS A 54 -20.09 -6.17 9.03
C LYS A 54 -20.40 -5.10 7.98
N GLU A 55 -20.14 -3.84 8.32
CA GLU A 55 -20.35 -2.68 7.45
C GLU A 55 -19.06 -1.86 7.38
N PRO A 56 -18.06 -2.26 6.56
CA PRO A 56 -16.73 -1.65 6.53
C PRO A 56 -16.75 -0.14 6.30
N VAL A 57 -17.51 0.32 5.32
CA VAL A 57 -17.65 1.73 4.98
C VAL A 57 -18.13 2.55 6.18
N VAL A 58 -19.17 2.10 6.89
CA VAL A 58 -19.71 2.80 8.07
C VAL A 58 -18.72 2.76 9.24
N ALA A 59 -18.14 1.59 9.52
CA ALA A 59 -17.23 1.39 10.63
C ALA A 59 -15.96 2.25 10.51
N PHE A 60 -15.33 2.24 9.33
CA PHE A 60 -14.09 3.00 9.11
C PHE A 60 -14.34 4.50 8.94
N THR A 61 -15.48 4.91 8.37
CA THR A 61 -15.87 6.33 8.37
C THR A 61 -16.00 6.84 9.81
N ARG A 62 -16.68 6.08 10.69
CA ARG A 62 -16.83 6.45 12.10
C ARG A 62 -15.49 6.47 12.86
N LEU A 63 -14.60 5.53 12.57
CA LEU A 63 -13.23 5.53 13.13
C LEU A 63 -12.49 6.82 12.76
N LEU A 64 -12.49 7.20 11.48
CA LEU A 64 -11.82 8.42 11.02
C LEU A 64 -12.46 9.68 11.61
N GLU A 65 -13.78 9.75 11.73
CA GLU A 65 -14.47 10.86 12.40
C GLU A 65 -14.00 11.05 13.84
N VAL A 66 -13.91 9.96 14.61
CA VAL A 66 -13.46 10.01 16.02
C VAL A 66 -12.00 10.49 16.11
N LEU A 67 -11.12 9.99 15.23
CA LEU A 67 -9.72 10.41 15.19
C LEU A 67 -9.55 11.87 14.74
N ILE A 68 -10.36 12.34 13.79
CA ILE A 68 -10.35 13.74 13.32
C ILE A 68 -10.96 14.68 14.39
N GLY A 69 -11.97 14.20 15.12
CA GLY A 69 -12.62 14.95 16.19
C GLY A 69 -11.69 15.23 17.37
N ASN A 70 -10.74 14.35 17.64
CA ASN A 70 -9.76 14.51 18.71
C ASN A 70 -8.59 15.43 18.31
N ASP A 71 -8.31 16.45 19.12
CA ASP A 71 -7.29 17.46 18.82
C ASP A 71 -5.86 16.90 18.68
N TRP A 72 -5.53 15.82 19.40
CA TRP A 72 -4.19 15.24 19.33
C TRP A 72 -3.94 14.45 18.06
N THR A 73 -4.96 13.76 17.55
CA THR A 73 -4.84 12.88 16.37
C THR A 73 -5.26 13.58 15.08
N ARG A 74 -6.03 14.68 15.15
CA ARG A 74 -6.58 15.40 13.99
C ARG A 74 -5.56 15.64 12.88
N ASN A 75 -4.42 16.23 13.22
CA ASN A 75 -3.41 16.61 12.23
C ASN A 75 -2.69 15.41 11.62
N ILE A 76 -2.62 14.29 12.35
CA ILE A 76 -2.01 13.04 11.86
C ILE A 76 -2.93 12.36 10.85
N VAL A 77 -4.24 12.34 11.12
CA VAL A 77 -5.19 11.59 10.28
C VAL A 77 -5.90 12.46 9.23
N LEU A 78 -5.56 13.74 9.13
CA LEU A 78 -6.26 14.69 8.26
C LEU A 78 -6.25 14.26 6.78
N ASP A 79 -5.14 13.64 6.37
CA ASP A 79 -4.92 13.12 5.02
C ASP A 79 -5.18 11.62 4.89
N VAL A 80 -5.75 10.99 5.91
CA VAL A 80 -6.09 9.56 5.89
C VAL A 80 -7.51 9.37 5.39
N SER A 81 -7.67 8.43 4.47
CA SER A 81 -8.98 7.95 4.00
C SER A 81 -9.04 6.44 4.06
N HIS A 82 -10.26 5.91 4.12
CA HIS A 82 -10.50 4.48 3.93
C HIS A 82 -10.80 4.23 2.45
N VAL A 83 -10.22 3.19 1.87
CA VAL A 83 -10.57 2.69 0.53
C VAL A 83 -11.13 1.28 0.69
N PHE A 84 -12.31 1.03 0.13
CA PHE A 84 -13.01 -0.25 0.22
C PHE A 84 -13.11 -0.88 -1.16
N GLU A 85 -12.66 -2.13 -1.30
CA GLU A 85 -12.82 -2.94 -2.50
C GLU A 85 -13.98 -3.92 -2.26
N PRO A 86 -15.17 -3.69 -2.86
CA PRO A 86 -16.38 -4.42 -2.50
C PRO A 86 -16.37 -5.90 -2.94
N SER A 87 -15.66 -6.27 -4.01
CA SER A 87 -15.69 -7.64 -4.54
C SER A 87 -14.93 -8.64 -3.67
N SER A 88 -13.81 -8.25 -3.08
CA SER A 88 -13.04 -9.04 -2.12
C SER A 88 -13.39 -8.73 -0.66
N GLY A 89 -14.10 -7.63 -0.41
CA GLY A 89 -14.38 -7.13 0.93
C GLY A 89 -13.14 -6.58 1.64
N GLN A 90 -12.08 -6.24 0.89
CA GLN A 90 -10.83 -5.71 1.45
C GLN A 90 -10.95 -4.22 1.80
N SER A 91 -10.34 -3.85 2.92
CA SER A 91 -10.29 -2.49 3.43
C SER A 91 -8.85 -2.00 3.50
N PHE A 92 -8.61 -0.78 3.01
CA PHE A 92 -7.31 -0.13 3.08
C PHE A 92 -7.43 1.19 3.82
N LEU A 93 -6.43 1.54 4.63
CA LEU A 93 -6.24 2.92 5.07
C LEU A 93 -5.14 3.54 4.22
N VAL A 94 -5.38 4.72 3.66
CA VAL A 94 -4.48 5.37 2.70
C VAL A 94 -4.20 6.81 3.08
N ASN A 95 -2.97 7.25 2.85
CA ASN A 95 -2.57 8.64 2.89
C ASN A 95 -2.86 9.25 1.51
N ARG A 96 -3.87 10.11 1.42
CA ARG A 96 -4.32 10.70 0.15
C ARG A 96 -3.23 11.44 -0.60
N LYS A 97 -2.33 12.15 0.11
CA LYS A 97 -1.27 12.94 -0.52
C LYS A 97 -0.26 12.03 -1.21
N LEU A 98 0.21 11.00 -0.51
CA LEU A 98 1.13 10.01 -1.07
C LEU A 98 0.45 9.19 -2.18
N LEU A 99 -0.80 8.79 -1.97
CA LEU A 99 -1.55 8.02 -2.96
C LEU A 99 -1.74 8.83 -4.24
N ARG A 100 -2.14 10.10 -4.14
CA ARG A 100 -2.22 11.01 -5.29
C ARG A 100 -0.90 11.08 -6.06
N GLN A 101 0.22 11.25 -5.35
CA GLN A 101 1.55 11.29 -5.98
C GLN A 101 1.86 9.99 -6.72
N ARG A 102 1.62 8.84 -6.07
CA ARG A 102 1.83 7.51 -6.65
C ARG A 102 0.97 7.30 -7.90
N LEU A 103 -0.33 7.56 -7.82
CA LEU A 103 -1.27 7.41 -8.94
C LEU A 103 -0.94 8.34 -10.11
N SER A 104 -0.49 9.56 -9.82
CA SER A 104 -0.13 10.55 -10.85
C SER A 104 1.16 10.16 -11.61
N GLY A 105 2.02 9.37 -10.98
CA GLY A 105 3.26 8.87 -11.56
C GLY A 105 3.10 7.64 -12.46
N ILE A 106 1.92 7.00 -12.47
CA ILE A 106 1.68 5.81 -13.29
C ILE A 106 1.49 6.25 -14.76
N PRO A 107 2.31 5.75 -15.70
CA PRO A 107 2.15 6.07 -17.11
C PRO A 107 0.76 5.67 -17.62
N ARG A 108 0.04 6.61 -18.22
CA ARG A 108 -1.20 6.33 -18.94
C ARG A 108 -0.88 6.09 -20.41
N LYS A 109 -1.57 5.14 -21.05
CA LYS A 109 -1.57 5.04 -22.50
C LYS A 109 -2.01 6.39 -23.06
N ARG A 110 -1.12 7.07 -23.80
CA ARG A 110 -1.49 8.29 -24.51
C ARG A 110 -2.61 7.92 -25.47
N SER A 111 -3.79 8.50 -25.27
CA SER A 111 -4.79 8.56 -26.34
C SER A 111 -4.08 9.10 -27.58
N GLN A 112 -4.23 8.40 -28.71
CA GLN A 112 -3.56 8.75 -29.98
C GLN A 112 -3.94 10.13 -30.53
N ASP A 113 -4.82 10.86 -29.85
CA ASP A 113 -5.18 12.25 -30.13
C ASP A 113 -4.03 13.19 -29.71
N GLY A 114 -3.02 13.27 -30.58
CA GLY A 114 -1.69 13.81 -30.35
C GLY A 114 -1.55 15.32 -30.12
N ASN A 115 -2.17 15.90 -29.08
CA ASN A 115 -1.96 17.33 -28.79
C ASN A 115 -1.91 17.77 -27.31
N VAL A 116 -1.75 16.86 -26.35
CA VAL A 116 -1.58 17.27 -24.94
C VAL A 116 -0.10 17.30 -24.57
N GLN A 117 0.46 18.50 -24.42
CA GLN A 117 1.78 18.73 -23.84
C GLN A 117 1.80 18.14 -22.42
N GLN A 118 2.65 17.13 -22.19
CA GLN A 118 2.85 16.58 -20.85
C GLN A 118 3.45 17.65 -19.94
N PRO A 119 2.95 17.81 -18.70
CA PRO A 119 3.63 18.63 -17.71
C PRO A 119 5.05 18.09 -17.50
N PRO A 120 6.05 18.96 -17.25
CA PRO A 120 7.42 18.54 -17.04
C PRO A 120 7.47 17.52 -15.90
N MET A 121 7.97 16.32 -16.22
CA MET A 121 8.23 15.26 -15.25
C MET A 121 9.12 15.85 -14.15
N THR A 122 8.54 16.09 -12.98
CA THR A 122 9.34 16.42 -11.79
C THR A 122 10.02 15.13 -11.37
N ASN A 123 11.35 15.16 -11.25
CA ASN A 123 12.27 14.04 -11.04
C ASN A 123 12.08 13.22 -9.74
N THR A 124 10.91 13.29 -9.11
CA THR A 124 10.52 12.42 -8.00
C THR A 124 9.91 11.13 -8.55
N LEU A 125 10.67 10.39 -9.35
CA LEU A 125 10.36 9.00 -9.70
C LEU A 125 10.45 8.17 -8.42
N ILE A 126 9.34 8.11 -7.68
CA ILE A 126 9.01 6.97 -6.82
C ILE A 126 9.24 5.74 -7.71
N GLY A 127 10.05 4.78 -7.24
CA GLY A 127 10.67 3.75 -8.07
C GLY A 127 9.70 3.10 -9.03
N GLU A 128 10.21 2.81 -10.23
CA GLU A 128 9.45 2.25 -11.34
C GLU A 128 8.60 1.09 -10.84
N LEU A 129 7.28 1.29 -10.86
CA LEU A 129 6.33 0.23 -10.57
C LEU A 129 6.42 -0.78 -11.71
N THR A 130 6.83 -2.01 -11.39
CA THR A 130 6.87 -3.09 -12.38
C THR A 130 5.60 -3.93 -12.27
N PHE A 131 4.87 -4.05 -13.36
CA PHE A 131 3.78 -5.00 -13.48
C PHE A 131 4.31 -6.37 -13.90
N VAL A 132 3.83 -7.43 -13.27
CA VAL A 132 4.32 -8.80 -13.49
C VAL A 132 3.13 -9.71 -13.80
N THR A 133 3.07 -10.20 -15.03
CA THR A 133 2.04 -11.13 -15.48
C THR A 133 2.38 -12.53 -14.96
N LEU A 134 1.39 -13.21 -14.37
CA LEU A 134 1.54 -14.57 -13.87
C LEU A 134 0.84 -15.59 -14.76
N PHE A 135 1.55 -16.66 -15.11
CA PHE A 135 1.07 -17.76 -15.94
C PHE A 135 0.81 -19.01 -15.13
N PRO A 136 -0.07 -19.92 -15.62
CA PRO A 136 -0.17 -21.27 -15.07
C PRO A 136 1.20 -21.96 -14.99
N GLY A 137 1.40 -22.77 -13.95
CA GLY A 137 2.65 -23.50 -13.76
C GLY A 137 3.82 -22.65 -13.28
N SER A 138 3.54 -21.61 -12.47
CA SER A 138 4.56 -20.85 -11.74
C SER A 138 5.47 -19.96 -12.62
N GLY A 139 5.13 -19.78 -13.90
CA GLY A 139 5.81 -18.84 -14.78
C GLY A 139 5.40 -17.39 -14.51
N CYS A 140 6.32 -16.46 -14.69
CA CYS A 140 6.03 -15.03 -14.69
C CYS A 140 6.87 -14.31 -15.72
N LYS A 141 6.42 -13.13 -16.14
CA LYS A 141 7.21 -12.19 -16.96
C LYS A 141 6.81 -10.75 -16.64
N ILE A 142 7.67 -9.81 -16.97
CA ILE A 142 7.30 -8.38 -16.91
C ILE A 142 6.19 -8.08 -17.90
N SER A 143 5.09 -7.52 -17.41
CA SER A 143 3.92 -7.20 -18.23
C SER A 143 4.26 -6.13 -19.26
N SER A 144 3.84 -6.36 -20.51
CA SER A 144 3.80 -5.29 -21.50
C SER A 144 2.58 -4.38 -21.26
N ASP A 145 2.58 -3.16 -21.80
CA ASP A 145 1.46 -2.23 -21.67
C ASP A 145 0.11 -2.82 -22.14
N SER A 146 0.13 -3.76 -23.09
CA SER A 146 -1.07 -4.46 -23.56
C SER A 146 -1.62 -5.49 -22.58
N GLU A 147 -0.80 -5.96 -21.63
CA GLU A 147 -1.20 -6.98 -20.65
C GLU A 147 -1.75 -6.38 -19.35
N ILE A 148 -1.50 -5.09 -19.12
CA ILE A 148 -2.06 -4.38 -17.96
C ILE A 148 -3.57 -4.18 -18.18
N PRO A 149 -4.44 -4.65 -17.25
CA PRO A 149 -5.88 -4.58 -17.42
C PRO A 149 -6.36 -3.12 -17.59
N PRO A 150 -7.16 -2.80 -18.62
CA PRO A 150 -7.73 -1.45 -18.78
C PRO A 150 -8.57 -1.02 -17.57
N GLU A 151 -9.18 -1.98 -16.86
CA GLU A 151 -9.94 -1.75 -15.63
C GLU A 151 -9.06 -1.20 -14.50
N LEU A 152 -7.77 -1.55 -14.46
CA LEU A 152 -6.83 -0.97 -13.51
C LEU A 152 -6.69 0.54 -13.73
N TYR A 153 -6.48 0.97 -14.98
CA TYR A 153 -6.37 2.40 -15.30
C TYR A 153 -7.65 3.14 -15.00
N SER A 154 -8.81 2.55 -15.33
CA SER A 154 -10.12 3.11 -14.97
C SER A 154 -10.28 3.29 -13.46
N ALA A 155 -9.88 2.29 -12.66
CA ALA A 155 -9.92 2.38 -11.21
C ALA A 155 -8.95 3.44 -10.65
N ILE A 156 -7.74 3.54 -11.22
CA ILE A 156 -6.75 4.57 -10.88
C ILE A 156 -7.31 5.97 -11.16
N ASP A 157 -7.89 6.18 -12.35
CA ASP A 157 -8.43 7.47 -12.76
C ASP A 157 -9.66 7.86 -11.93
N SER A 158 -10.52 6.90 -11.61
CA SER A 158 -11.64 7.10 -10.69
C SER A 158 -11.14 7.51 -9.30
N LEU A 159 -10.18 6.77 -8.74
CA LEU A 159 -9.62 7.06 -7.42
C LEU A 159 -8.91 8.42 -7.39
N LEU A 160 -8.14 8.75 -8.43
CA LEU A 160 -7.47 10.04 -8.55
C LEU A 160 -8.48 11.19 -8.71
N GLY A 161 -9.54 11.00 -9.50
CA GLY A 161 -10.63 11.96 -9.67
C GLY A 161 -11.33 12.25 -8.34
N ILE A 162 -11.60 11.21 -7.55
CA ILE A 162 -12.16 11.35 -6.20
C ILE A 162 -11.19 12.12 -5.31
N ILE A 163 -9.91 11.70 -5.23
CA ILE A 163 -8.90 12.35 -4.37
C ILE A 163 -8.68 13.83 -4.73
N ASN A 164 -8.76 14.17 -6.02
CA ASN A 164 -8.60 15.55 -6.50
C ASN A 164 -9.85 16.41 -6.39
N SER A 165 -11.02 15.81 -6.14
CA SER A 165 -12.26 16.57 -6.00
C SER A 165 -12.26 17.29 -4.65
N ASP A 166 -11.80 18.55 -4.64
CA ASP A 166 -11.77 19.45 -3.47
C ASP A 166 -13.16 19.77 -2.87
N ALA A 167 -14.23 19.22 -3.45
CA ALA A 167 -15.62 19.56 -3.14
C ALA A 167 -16.04 19.23 -1.70
N THR A 168 -15.31 18.37 -0.99
CA THR A 168 -15.42 18.21 0.47
C THR A 168 -14.08 17.74 1.01
N PRO A 169 -13.71 18.06 2.27
CA PRO A 169 -12.70 17.25 2.93
C PRO A 169 -13.26 15.82 2.93
N LEU A 170 -12.67 14.94 2.11
CA LEU A 170 -13.05 13.52 1.99
C LEU A 170 -12.77 12.82 3.33
N ARG A 171 -13.64 13.09 4.30
CA ARG A 171 -13.60 12.59 5.67
C ARG A 171 -14.41 11.30 5.66
N GLY A 172 -13.84 10.25 5.10
CA GLY A 172 -14.53 8.97 5.08
C GLY A 172 -13.93 7.95 4.14
N SER A 173 -14.84 7.13 3.62
CA SER A 173 -14.55 5.96 2.82
C SER A 173 -14.76 6.24 1.33
N ILE A 174 -13.84 5.73 0.52
CA ILE A 174 -13.90 5.69 -0.93
C ILE A 174 -14.21 4.24 -1.31
N THR A 175 -15.33 4.00 -1.98
CA THR A 175 -15.66 2.67 -2.48
C THR A 175 -15.18 2.54 -3.92
N LEU A 176 -14.38 1.51 -4.20
CA LEU A 176 -13.94 1.19 -5.55
C LEU A 176 -15.11 0.63 -6.38
N PRO A 177 -15.03 0.66 -7.72
CA PRO A 177 -16.07 0.12 -8.58
C PRO A 177 -16.40 -1.34 -8.24
N ASP A 178 -17.70 -1.66 -8.24
CA ASP A 178 -18.15 -3.05 -8.11
C ASP A 178 -17.64 -3.87 -9.30
N ASN A 179 -17.31 -5.15 -9.05
CA ASN A 179 -16.85 -6.12 -10.05
C ASN A 179 -15.51 -5.76 -10.69
N LEU A 180 -14.60 -5.12 -9.94
CA LEU A 180 -13.23 -4.97 -10.38
C LEU A 180 -12.61 -6.36 -10.60
N PRO A 181 -12.10 -6.69 -11.81
CA PRO A 181 -11.54 -8.02 -12.05
C PRO A 181 -10.34 -8.25 -11.13
N LEU A 182 -10.16 -9.50 -10.69
CA LEU A 182 -9.11 -9.88 -9.74
C LEU A 182 -7.72 -9.39 -10.18
N SER A 183 -7.42 -9.45 -11.48
CA SER A 183 -6.16 -8.97 -12.06
C SER A 183 -5.91 -7.48 -11.81
N ALA A 184 -6.95 -6.65 -11.93
CA ALA A 184 -6.89 -5.23 -11.64
C ALA A 184 -6.90 -4.95 -10.13
N ALA A 185 -7.68 -5.71 -9.35
CA ALA A 185 -7.76 -5.55 -7.90
C ALA A 185 -6.42 -5.84 -7.21
N VAL A 186 -5.75 -6.95 -7.56
CA VAL A 186 -4.42 -7.32 -7.02
C VAL A 186 -3.38 -6.26 -7.39
N ALA A 187 -3.35 -5.83 -8.66
CA ALA A 187 -2.41 -4.80 -9.12
C ALA A 187 -2.67 -3.45 -8.42
N LEU A 188 -3.94 -3.06 -8.24
CA LEU A 188 -4.32 -1.83 -7.55
C LEU A 188 -3.95 -1.89 -6.06
N ALA A 189 -4.09 -3.04 -5.41
CA ALA A 189 -3.66 -3.22 -4.03
C ALA A 189 -2.15 -2.96 -3.90
N ALA A 190 -1.33 -3.54 -4.78
CA ALA A 190 0.11 -3.28 -4.80
C ALA A 190 0.45 -1.79 -5.01
N VAL A 191 -0.30 -1.09 -5.88
CA VAL A 191 -0.18 0.36 -6.07
C VAL A 191 -0.49 1.13 -4.79
N ILE A 192 -1.60 0.80 -4.11
CA ILE A 192 -2.04 1.44 -2.86
C ILE A 192 -1.03 1.22 -1.73
N LEU A 193 -0.47 0.00 -1.66
CA LEU A 193 0.50 -0.42 -0.66
C LEU A 193 1.93 0.06 -0.95
N ASP A 194 2.13 0.78 -2.06
CA ASP A 194 3.42 1.34 -2.47
C ASP A 194 4.47 0.28 -2.81
N TYR A 195 4.02 -0.89 -3.27
CA TYR A 195 4.93 -1.96 -3.65
C TYR A 195 5.65 -1.61 -4.96
N PRO A 196 6.95 -1.91 -5.08
CA PRO A 196 7.69 -1.76 -6.34
C PRO A 196 7.22 -2.73 -7.43
N VAL A 197 6.60 -3.85 -7.04
CA VAL A 197 6.12 -4.90 -7.95
C VAL A 197 4.62 -5.10 -7.74
N ALA A 198 3.85 -5.05 -8.84
CA ALA A 198 2.43 -5.32 -8.87
C ALA A 198 2.15 -6.57 -9.71
N TYR A 199 1.61 -7.61 -9.09
CA TYR A 199 1.21 -8.81 -9.81
C TYR A 199 -0.07 -8.58 -10.61
N VAL A 200 -0.09 -9.08 -11.84
CA VAL A 200 -1.23 -9.08 -12.74
C VAL A 200 -1.59 -10.56 -13.03
N PRO A 201 -2.46 -11.16 -12.20
CA PRO A 201 -2.91 -12.52 -12.46
C PRO A 201 -3.59 -12.64 -13.84
N SER A 202 -3.23 -13.67 -14.61
CA SER A 202 -3.83 -13.91 -15.93
C SER A 202 -5.28 -14.42 -15.84
N VAL A 203 -6.08 -14.12 -16.87
CA VAL A 203 -7.50 -14.54 -16.95
C VAL A 203 -7.64 -16.07 -16.94
N GLU A 204 -6.71 -16.78 -17.58
CA GLU A 204 -6.67 -18.25 -17.60
C GLU A 204 -6.46 -18.82 -16.19
N ALA A 205 -5.59 -18.19 -15.40
CA ALA A 205 -5.31 -18.59 -14.02
C ALA A 205 -6.53 -18.40 -13.09
N ALA A 206 -7.41 -17.43 -13.38
CA ALA A 206 -8.57 -17.14 -12.54
C ALA A 206 -9.69 -18.20 -12.62
N SER A 207 -9.69 -19.07 -13.63
CA SER A 207 -10.81 -19.99 -13.90
C SER A 207 -10.64 -21.41 -13.36
N SER A 208 -9.44 -21.83 -12.92
CA SER A 208 -9.16 -23.24 -12.64
C SER A 208 -8.52 -23.54 -11.29
N SER A 209 -7.92 -22.56 -10.60
CA SER A 209 -7.39 -22.71 -9.23
C SER A 209 -7.02 -21.35 -8.64
N PRO A 210 -6.92 -21.22 -7.30
CA PRO A 210 -6.31 -20.05 -6.69
C PRO A 210 -4.90 -19.82 -7.25
N ILE A 211 -4.62 -18.56 -7.62
CA ILE A 211 -3.38 -18.18 -8.29
C ILE A 211 -2.27 -18.14 -7.24
N PHE A 212 -1.46 -19.20 -7.21
CA PHE A 212 -0.32 -19.32 -6.32
C PHE A 212 0.97 -19.38 -7.12
N LEU A 213 2.02 -18.71 -6.63
CA LEU A 213 3.38 -19.06 -7.01
C LEU A 213 3.80 -20.26 -6.15
N SER A 214 3.94 -21.42 -6.78
CA SER A 214 4.28 -22.68 -6.10
C SER A 214 5.65 -23.15 -6.56
N GLY A 215 6.59 -23.31 -5.64
CA GLY A 215 7.95 -23.77 -5.97
C GLY A 215 8.79 -22.75 -6.73
N VAL A 216 8.37 -21.48 -6.77
CA VAL A 216 9.15 -20.37 -7.36
C VAL A 216 10.01 -19.76 -6.28
N ALA A 217 11.30 -19.59 -6.57
CA ALA A 217 12.17 -18.78 -5.74
C ALA A 217 11.74 -17.31 -5.86
N VAL A 218 11.44 -16.69 -4.72
CA VAL A 218 11.10 -15.27 -4.63
C VAL A 218 12.10 -14.55 -3.75
N LYS A 219 12.40 -13.31 -4.11
CA LYS A 219 13.06 -12.35 -3.22
C LYS A 219 11.98 -11.74 -2.35
N THR A 220 12.09 -11.91 -1.05
CA THR A 220 11.25 -11.21 -0.06
C THR A 220 11.98 -9.96 0.40
N TYR A 221 11.24 -8.87 0.57
CA TYR A 221 11.74 -7.61 1.09
C TYR A 221 10.89 -7.23 2.29
N GLU A 222 11.52 -7.03 3.43
CA GLU A 222 10.87 -6.55 4.63
C GLU A 222 11.56 -5.28 5.11
N CYS A 223 10.84 -4.16 5.05
CA CYS A 223 11.28 -2.90 5.61
C CYS A 223 10.88 -2.89 7.09
N VAL A 224 11.87 -2.77 7.97
CA VAL A 224 11.70 -2.82 9.42
C VAL A 224 12.11 -1.48 10.01
N LEU A 225 11.22 -0.91 10.82
CA LEU A 225 11.44 0.33 11.55
C LEU A 225 11.73 0.02 13.02
N ALA A 226 12.85 0.53 13.52
CA ALA A 226 13.14 0.66 14.94
C ALA A 226 12.98 2.14 15.34
N TYR A 227 12.38 2.42 16.49
CA TYR A 227 12.22 3.77 17.01
C TYR A 227 12.19 3.73 18.54
N ALA A 228 12.48 4.86 19.20
CA ALA A 228 12.43 4.91 20.65
C ALA A 228 10.99 4.70 21.14
N GLY A 229 10.83 3.75 22.06
CA GLY A 229 9.57 3.37 22.69
C GLY A 229 9.83 2.73 24.06
N PRO A 230 8.92 1.91 24.60
CA PRO A 230 9.19 1.12 25.79
C PRO A 230 10.38 0.20 25.51
N ASP A 231 11.34 0.17 26.43
CA ASP A 231 12.58 -0.59 26.31
C ASP A 231 12.30 -2.10 26.48
N PRO A 232 12.70 -2.98 25.54
CA PRO A 232 13.49 -2.72 24.33
C PRO A 232 12.65 -2.26 23.11
N PRO A 233 13.24 -1.44 22.21
CA PRO A 233 12.58 -1.01 20.99
C PRO A 233 12.17 -2.25 20.17
N THR A 234 10.86 -2.41 19.95
CA THR A 234 10.34 -3.53 19.20
C THR A 234 10.38 -3.20 17.70
N PRO A 235 11.18 -3.93 16.89
CA PRO A 235 11.22 -3.72 15.46
C PRO A 235 9.82 -3.91 14.87
N THR A 236 9.37 -2.96 14.06
CA THR A 236 8.03 -2.96 13.48
C THR A 236 8.13 -3.03 11.96
N SER A 237 7.55 -4.06 11.36
CA SER A 237 7.45 -4.19 9.90
C SER A 237 6.56 -3.08 9.34
N ILE A 238 7.11 -2.24 8.45
CA ILE A 238 6.38 -1.15 7.78
C ILE A 238 5.86 -1.59 6.41
N MET A 239 6.61 -2.42 5.69
CA MET A 239 6.28 -2.90 4.36
C MET A 239 6.89 -4.28 4.18
N LYS A 240 6.12 -5.23 3.64
CA LYS A 240 6.60 -6.55 3.29
C LYS A 240 6.00 -6.98 1.96
N PHE A 241 6.85 -7.32 1.00
CA PHE A 241 6.43 -7.81 -0.30
C PHE A 241 7.42 -8.83 -0.85
N SER A 242 7.05 -9.49 -1.93
CA SER A 242 7.89 -10.42 -2.66
C SER A 242 7.98 -10.05 -4.13
N ALA A 243 9.06 -10.45 -4.78
CA ALA A 243 9.24 -10.40 -6.22
C ALA A 243 9.80 -11.74 -6.71
N PRO A 244 9.36 -12.31 -7.84
CA PRO A 244 9.96 -13.51 -8.40
C PRO A 244 11.44 -13.28 -8.69
N ALA A 245 12.30 -14.22 -8.27
CA ALA A 245 13.75 -14.07 -8.42
C ALA A 245 14.19 -14.01 -9.89
N VAL A 246 13.44 -14.64 -10.80
CA VAL A 246 13.69 -14.60 -12.25
C VAL A 246 13.66 -13.19 -12.85
N LEU A 247 12.96 -12.24 -12.22
CA LEU A 247 12.93 -10.85 -12.69
C LEU A 247 14.28 -10.14 -12.54
N GLU A 248 15.14 -10.62 -11.63
CA GLU A 248 16.51 -10.11 -11.49
C GLU A 248 17.33 -10.37 -12.77
N GLU A 249 17.09 -11.50 -13.43
CA GLU A 249 17.77 -11.86 -14.68
C GLU A 249 17.21 -11.08 -15.87
N GLU A 250 15.91 -10.81 -15.89
CA GLU A 250 15.24 -10.05 -16.96
C GLU A 250 15.58 -8.55 -16.91
N GLN A 251 15.68 -7.96 -15.72
CA GLN A 251 15.97 -6.53 -15.52
C GLN A 251 16.93 -6.28 -14.34
N PRO A 252 18.23 -6.62 -14.50
CA PRO A 252 19.21 -6.50 -13.42
C PRO A 252 19.43 -5.04 -12.95
N ASP A 253 19.23 -4.08 -13.84
CA ASP A 253 19.49 -2.67 -13.58
C ASP A 253 18.44 -2.01 -12.67
N THR A 254 17.22 -2.54 -12.65
CA THR A 254 16.05 -2.00 -11.93
C THR A 254 15.58 -2.92 -10.80
N LEU A 255 15.55 -4.24 -11.01
CA LEU A 255 14.95 -5.22 -10.09
C LEU A 255 15.96 -6.08 -9.34
N SER A 256 17.26 -5.79 -9.44
CA SER A 256 18.24 -6.49 -8.59
C SER A 256 18.03 -6.16 -7.11
N PRO A 257 18.27 -7.12 -6.19
CA PRO A 257 18.11 -6.92 -4.75
C PRO A 257 18.82 -5.68 -4.22
N ARG A 258 20.04 -5.41 -4.72
CA ARG A 258 20.80 -4.22 -4.33
C ARG A 258 20.10 -2.91 -4.73
N LYS A 259 19.52 -2.85 -5.93
CA LYS A 259 18.82 -1.67 -6.44
C LYS A 259 17.51 -1.46 -5.70
N THR A 260 16.72 -2.52 -5.53
CA THR A 260 15.46 -2.48 -4.79
C THR A 260 15.68 -2.09 -3.32
N THR A 261 16.66 -2.70 -2.64
CA THR A 261 17.03 -2.33 -1.25
C THR A 261 17.44 -0.86 -1.16
N LYS A 262 18.35 -0.41 -2.02
CA LYS A 262 18.78 0.99 -2.03
C LYS A 262 17.61 1.95 -2.28
N HIS A 263 16.73 1.61 -3.20
CA HIS A 263 15.54 2.41 -3.49
C HIS A 263 14.60 2.53 -2.29
N LEU A 264 14.30 1.41 -1.62
CA LEU A 264 13.47 1.38 -0.41
C LEU A 264 14.14 2.18 0.73
N GLU A 265 15.46 2.05 0.88
CA GLU A 265 16.24 2.84 1.83
C GLU A 265 16.12 4.35 1.60
N GLU A 266 16.28 4.79 0.35
CA GLU A 266 16.15 6.20 -0.02
C GLU A 266 14.71 6.71 0.18
N LEU A 267 13.71 5.93 -0.24
CA LEU A 267 12.30 6.24 -0.10
C LEU A 267 11.91 6.48 1.37
N PHE A 268 12.21 5.52 2.24
CA PHE A 268 11.82 5.63 3.64
C PHE A 268 12.73 6.59 4.43
N ARG A 269 14.00 6.77 4.05
CA ARG A 269 14.85 7.82 4.62
C ARG A 269 14.24 9.21 4.41
N ALA A 270 13.83 9.52 3.18
CA ALA A 270 13.19 10.81 2.87
C ALA A 270 11.88 11.01 3.67
N ARG A 271 11.09 9.94 3.84
CA ARG A 271 9.86 9.99 4.66
C ARG A 271 10.15 10.20 6.15
N LEU A 272 11.15 9.52 6.70
CA LEU A 272 11.56 9.66 8.10
C LEU A 272 12.11 11.06 8.40
N GLU A 273 12.91 11.62 7.49
CA GLU A 273 13.41 13.00 7.58
C GLU A 273 12.25 14.01 7.66
N SER A 274 11.21 13.83 6.83
CA SER A 274 10.00 14.67 6.84
C SER A 274 9.21 14.57 8.16
N ILE A 275 9.22 13.40 8.80
CA ILE A 275 8.53 13.16 10.09
C ILE A 275 9.31 13.79 11.26
N GLY A 276 10.64 13.84 11.16
CA GLY A 276 11.51 14.47 12.16
C GLY A 276 11.61 13.71 13.48
N ASP A 277 11.47 12.38 13.46
CA ASP A 277 11.77 11.52 14.62
C ASP A 277 13.23 11.03 14.52
N GLY A 278 14.14 11.71 15.21
CA GLY A 278 15.57 11.37 15.20
C GLY A 278 15.91 10.02 15.86
N SER A 279 14.96 9.37 16.53
CA SER A 279 15.16 8.01 17.08
C SER A 279 14.83 6.92 16.07
N ALA A 280 14.15 7.25 14.98
CA ALA A 280 13.67 6.28 14.03
C ALA A 280 14.78 5.87 13.05
N GLN A 281 14.99 4.56 12.92
CA GLN A 281 15.94 3.95 12.02
C GLN A 281 15.22 2.86 11.23
N MET A 282 15.48 2.79 9.93
CA MET A 282 14.88 1.80 9.05
C MET A 282 15.97 0.93 8.43
N THR A 283 15.66 -0.36 8.33
CA THR A 283 16.51 -1.37 7.67
C THR A 283 15.67 -2.17 6.70
N VAL A 284 16.27 -2.61 5.59
CA VAL A 284 15.62 -3.48 4.62
C VAL A 284 16.26 -4.86 4.72
N ILE A 285 15.46 -5.86 5.05
CA ILE A 285 15.85 -7.26 5.06
C ILE A 285 15.46 -7.86 3.71
N CYS A 286 16.43 -8.45 3.00
CA CYS A 286 16.19 -9.12 1.73
C CYS A 286 16.63 -10.58 1.81
N GLU A 287 15.73 -11.50 1.51
CA GLU A 287 15.98 -12.94 1.57
C GLU A 287 15.45 -13.62 0.29
N THR A 288 16.15 -14.66 -0.17
CA THR A 288 15.60 -15.58 -1.17
C THR A 288 14.89 -16.71 -0.45
N VAL A 289 13.61 -16.91 -0.75
CA VAL A 289 12.80 -17.99 -0.17
C VAL A 289 12.04 -18.69 -1.29
N THR A 290 11.87 -20.00 -1.18
CA THR A 290 10.98 -20.77 -2.05
C THR A 290 9.80 -21.25 -1.20
N PHE A 291 8.59 -20.82 -1.56
CA PHE A 291 7.37 -21.22 -0.86
C PHE A 291 6.66 -22.35 -1.61
N ASP A 292 6.10 -23.31 -0.87
CA ASP A 292 5.21 -24.33 -1.45
C ASP A 292 3.96 -23.67 -2.04
N ARG A 293 3.46 -22.62 -1.38
CA ARG A 293 2.36 -21.79 -1.86
C ARG A 293 2.56 -20.36 -1.40
N LEU A 294 2.70 -19.44 -2.34
CA LEU A 294 2.65 -18.01 -2.09
C LEU A 294 1.32 -17.46 -2.57
N ALA A 295 0.49 -17.02 -1.63
CA ALA A 295 -0.76 -16.32 -1.90
C ALA A 295 -0.49 -14.87 -2.35
N LEU A 296 -1.29 -14.40 -3.30
CA LEU A 296 -1.24 -13.06 -3.86
C LEU A 296 -2.40 -12.21 -3.36
#